data_AF-A0A2G9V0A6-F1
#
_entry.id   AF-A0A2G9V0A6-F1
#
_cell.length_a   1.000
_cell.length_b   1.000
_cell.length_c   1.000
_cell.angle_alpha   90.00
_cell.angle_beta   90.00
_cell.angle_gamma   90.00
#
_symmetry.space_group_name_H-M   'P 1'
#
loop_
_entity.id
_entity.type
_entity.pdbx_description
1 polymer ?
#
loop_
_entity_poly.entity_id
_entity_poly.type
_entity_poly.pdbx_seq_one_letter_code
_entity_poly.pdbx_strand_id
1 'polypeptide(L)'
;MEGLLKRLTEVFEADPSEARHVYYGIANSKYRQALMEVFLERKEFIRSQLDPSIYQTRPPSDQISQMLRALDNPVLPNNPDDERDQETGRLEDVYRKRMDDLRSILHSHLHDLWQGCERMMLDIHRVLKSQQMLRPIDEQDIIRAFESIRHRHEMTVAETREIVANSVMIMQTRIADATRRRRNFSKEATAILQEYYDEHFDHPYPNEEEKLQLAAKCHISMQQALVELPPYTYLTSAKRFLHNLNSTARLGNFALALH
;
A
#
# COMPACT_ATOMS: atom_id res chain seq x y z
N MET A 1 34.35 41.01 22.55
CA MET A 1 33.51 40.34 21.53
C MET A 1 34.01 38.93 21.25
N GLU A 2 35.30 38.74 20.94
CA GLU A 2 35.93 37.41 20.73
C GLU A 2 35.68 36.40 21.85
N GLY A 3 35.88 36.78 23.13
CA GLY A 3 35.63 35.86 24.25
C GLY A 3 34.15 35.51 24.50
N LEU A 4 33.21 36.21 23.88
CA LEU A 4 31.78 35.85 23.89
C LEU A 4 31.46 34.94 22.71
N LEU A 5 32.00 35.25 21.52
CA LEU A 5 31.87 34.40 20.33
C LEU A 5 32.49 33.03 20.55
N LYS A 6 33.67 32.94 21.17
CA LYS A 6 34.33 31.67 21.53
C LYS A 6 33.44 30.81 22.44
N ARG A 7 32.83 31.41 23.48
CA ARG A 7 31.86 30.72 24.35
C ARG A 7 30.59 30.29 23.62
N LEU A 8 30.17 31.04 22.60
CA LEU A 8 29.02 30.72 21.77
C LEU A 8 29.32 29.51 20.87
N THR A 9 30.54 29.45 20.32
CA THR A 9 31.04 28.31 19.54
C THR A 9 31.21 27.06 20.40
N GLU A 10 31.78 27.19 21.61
CA GLU A 10 31.93 26.09 22.57
C GLU A 10 30.57 25.49 22.98
N VAL A 11 29.52 26.32 23.04
CA VAL A 11 28.14 25.86 23.35
C VAL A 11 27.48 25.11 22.18
N PHE A 12 27.85 25.40 20.94
CA PHE A 12 27.37 24.61 19.81
C PHE A 12 27.91 23.17 19.83
N GLU A 13 29.01 22.93 20.55
CA GLU A 13 29.64 21.61 20.72
C GLU A 13 29.25 20.93 22.05
N ALA A 14 28.59 21.64 22.97
CA ALA A 14 28.24 21.16 24.31
C ALA A 14 26.76 20.75 24.45
N ASP A 15 26.45 20.04 25.55
CA ASP A 15 25.10 19.53 25.84
C ASP A 15 24.11 20.70 26.15
N PRO A 16 22.85 20.70 25.62
CA PRO A 16 21.92 21.84 25.74
C PRO A 16 21.54 22.22 27.19
N SER A 17 21.76 21.32 28.13
CA SER A 17 21.59 21.47 29.58
C SER A 17 22.64 22.41 30.20
N GLU A 18 23.89 22.34 29.73
CA GLU A 18 25.01 23.18 30.20
C GLU A 18 25.01 24.58 29.55
N ALA A 19 24.36 24.69 28.39
CA ALA A 19 24.27 25.93 27.62
C ALA A 19 23.50 27.07 28.30
N ARG A 20 22.67 26.79 29.32
CA ARG A 20 21.79 27.79 29.98
C ARG A 20 22.55 28.97 30.58
N HIS A 21 23.73 28.72 31.16
CA HIS A 21 24.56 29.78 31.75
C HIS A 21 25.14 30.72 30.69
N VAL A 22 25.50 30.16 29.52
CA VAL A 22 26.00 30.96 28.39
C VAL A 22 24.86 31.75 27.76
N TYR A 23 23.66 31.18 27.70
CA TYR A 23 22.47 31.88 27.21
C TYR A 23 22.13 33.10 28.07
N TYR A 24 22.20 32.95 29.40
CA TYR A 24 22.09 34.08 30.32
C TYR A 24 23.22 35.09 30.15
N GLY A 25 24.46 34.64 29.93
CA GLY A 25 25.61 35.51 29.69
C GLY A 25 25.49 36.34 28.41
N ILE A 26 24.94 35.77 27.33
CA ILE A 26 24.67 36.47 26.08
C ILE A 26 23.50 37.44 26.24
N ALA A 27 22.43 37.02 26.93
CA ALA A 27 21.26 37.85 27.16
C ALA A 27 21.56 39.10 28.01
N ASN A 28 22.58 39.05 28.88
CA ASN A 28 22.98 40.18 29.71
C ASN A 28 24.27 40.87 29.22
N SER A 29 24.74 40.52 28.02
CA SER A 29 25.94 41.12 27.44
C SER A 29 25.66 42.51 26.86
N LYS A 30 26.63 43.42 27.01
CA LYS A 30 26.64 44.74 26.35
C LYS A 30 26.57 44.68 24.82
N TYR A 31 26.89 43.53 24.23
CA TYR A 31 26.84 43.32 22.77
C TYR A 31 25.53 42.69 22.29
N ARG A 32 24.55 42.48 23.18
CA ARG A 32 23.28 41.82 22.84
C ARG A 32 22.58 42.48 21.65
N GLN A 33 22.47 43.81 21.66
CA GLN A 33 21.74 44.54 20.61
C GLN A 33 22.42 44.37 19.24
N ALA A 34 23.74 44.56 19.17
CA ALA A 34 24.50 44.35 17.95
C ALA A 34 24.39 42.90 17.42
N LEU A 35 24.40 41.90 18.31
CA LEU A 35 24.19 40.50 17.92
C LEU A 35 22.77 40.25 17.37
N MET A 36 21.75 40.86 17.98
CA MET A 36 20.37 40.73 17.52
C MET A 36 20.17 41.35 16.14
N GLU A 37 20.78 42.50 15.86
CA GLU A 37 20.75 43.15 14.54
C GLU A 37 21.37 42.24 13.46
N VAL A 38 22.55 41.68 13.73
CA VAL A 38 23.21 40.73 12.80
C VAL A 38 22.35 39.48 12.59
N PHE A 39 21.71 38.96 13.64
CA PHE A 39 20.82 37.80 13.52
C PHE A 39 19.56 38.12 12.71
N LEU A 40 18.99 39.32 12.84
CA LEU A 40 17.86 39.76 12.02
C LEU A 40 18.25 39.86 10.54
N GLU A 41 19.36 40.53 10.24
CA GLU A 41 19.86 40.68 8.87
C GLU A 41 20.10 39.31 8.22
N ARG A 42 20.76 38.40 8.95
CA ARG A 42 21.03 37.05 8.44
C ARG A 42 19.76 36.24 8.25
N LYS A 43 18.78 36.41 9.13
CA LYS A 43 17.48 35.73 9.05
C LYS A 43 16.69 36.18 7.81
N GLU A 44 16.63 37.47 7.52
CA GLU A 44 15.97 38.00 6.32
C GLU A 44 16.64 37.50 5.03
N PHE A 45 17.97 37.45 5.02
CA PHE A 45 18.73 36.89 3.91
C PHE A 45 18.40 35.40 3.66
N ILE A 46 18.28 34.58 4.71
CA ILE A 46 17.91 33.16 4.54
C ILE A 46 16.47 33.04 4.03
N ARG A 47 15.56 33.90 4.51
CA ARG A 47 14.16 33.90 4.07
C ARG A 47 13.99 34.23 2.61
N SER A 48 14.81 35.11 2.04
CA SER A 48 14.72 35.46 0.61
C SER A 48 15.24 34.35 -0.31
N GLN A 49 16.05 33.42 0.21
CA GLN A 49 16.57 32.28 -0.54
C GLN A 49 15.72 31.00 -0.40
N LEU A 50 14.71 31.00 0.47
CA LEU A 50 13.87 29.83 0.69
C LEU A 50 12.93 29.62 -0.50
N ASP A 51 13.02 28.45 -1.12
CA ASP A 51 12.12 28.03 -2.20
C ASP A 51 10.71 27.76 -1.63
N PRO A 52 9.66 28.44 -2.12
CA PRO A 52 8.28 28.18 -1.72
C PRO A 52 7.78 26.76 -2.05
N SER A 53 8.44 26.04 -2.97
CA SER A 53 8.02 24.71 -3.41
C SER A 53 8.16 23.62 -2.34
N ILE A 54 8.92 23.87 -1.27
CA ILE A 54 9.21 22.89 -0.21
C ILE A 54 7.98 22.39 0.56
N TYR A 55 6.84 23.05 0.42
CA TYR A 55 5.56 22.65 1.02
C TYR A 55 4.53 22.16 0.00
N GLN A 56 4.91 21.90 -1.26
CA GLN A 56 3.99 21.33 -2.24
C GLN A 56 3.58 19.91 -1.83
N THR A 57 2.34 19.78 -1.38
CA THR A 57 1.70 18.50 -1.08
C THR A 57 1.26 17.83 -2.37
N ARG A 58 1.59 16.56 -2.55
CA ARG A 58 1.04 15.74 -3.65
C ARG A 58 -0.48 15.62 -3.46
N PRO A 59 -1.30 15.81 -4.52
CA PRO A 59 -2.74 15.63 -4.39
C PRO A 59 -3.08 14.18 -3.99
N PRO A 60 -4.14 13.98 -3.17
CA PRO A 60 -4.57 12.64 -2.78
C PRO A 60 -5.00 11.85 -4.03
N SER A 61 -4.59 10.58 -4.11
CA SER A 61 -5.00 9.70 -5.20
C SER A 61 -6.40 9.13 -4.94
N ASP A 62 -7.33 9.38 -5.86
CA ASP A 62 -8.69 8.83 -5.82
C ASP A 62 -8.69 7.30 -5.83
N GLN A 63 -7.74 6.69 -6.54
CA GLN A 63 -7.57 5.23 -6.60
C GLN A 63 -7.23 4.66 -5.23
N ILE A 64 -6.29 5.27 -4.50
CA ILE A 64 -5.92 4.84 -3.15
C ILE A 64 -7.14 4.94 -2.22
N SER A 65 -7.90 6.03 -2.33
CA SER A 65 -9.09 6.25 -1.52
C SER A 65 -10.17 5.20 -1.79
N GLN A 66 -10.37 4.80 -3.05
CA GLN A 66 -11.29 3.72 -3.41
C GLN A 66 -10.83 2.37 -2.87
N MET A 67 -9.53 2.05 -2.95
CA MET A 67 -8.98 0.80 -2.43
C MET A 67 -9.09 0.70 -0.91
N LEU A 68 -8.91 1.80 -0.20
CA LEU A 68 -9.10 1.84 1.25
C LEU A 68 -10.57 1.66 1.65
N ARG A 69 -11.54 2.12 0.85
CA ARG A 69 -12.97 1.81 1.10
C ARG A 69 -13.29 0.31 1.01
N ALA A 70 -12.49 -0.45 0.26
CA ALA A 70 -12.65 -1.91 0.21
C ALA A 70 -12.29 -2.59 1.54
N LEU A 71 -11.57 -1.92 2.46
CA LEU A 71 -11.38 -2.38 3.83
C LEU A 71 -12.67 -2.28 4.65
N ASP A 72 -13.51 -1.26 4.39
CA ASP A 72 -14.75 -1.04 5.14
C ASP A 72 -15.86 -2.01 4.73
N ASN A 73 -15.82 -2.48 3.47
CA ASN A 73 -16.76 -3.49 2.97
C ASN A 73 -16.01 -4.55 2.12
N PRO A 74 -15.40 -5.56 2.77
CA PRO A 74 -14.65 -6.60 2.09
C PRO A 74 -15.61 -7.56 1.36
N VAL A 75 -15.93 -7.23 0.12
CA VAL A 75 -16.63 -8.12 -0.82
C VAL A 75 -15.58 -8.92 -1.59
N LEU A 76 -15.81 -10.22 -1.74
CA LEU A 76 -14.96 -11.03 -2.59
C LEU A 76 -15.18 -10.68 -4.06
N PRO A 77 -14.11 -10.69 -4.89
CA PRO A 77 -14.26 -10.61 -6.33
C PRO A 77 -14.74 -11.96 -6.87
N ASN A 78 -15.98 -12.34 -6.55
CA ASN A 78 -16.65 -13.54 -7.06
C ASN A 78 -17.83 -13.14 -7.95
N ASN A 79 -18.15 -13.97 -8.95
CA ASN A 79 -19.37 -13.78 -9.73
C ASN A 79 -20.55 -14.20 -8.84
N PRO A 80 -21.67 -13.47 -8.86
CA PRO A 80 -22.86 -13.82 -8.07
C PRO A 80 -23.46 -15.18 -8.48
N ASP A 81 -23.09 -15.69 -9.66
CA ASP A 81 -23.51 -16.97 -10.22
C ASP A 81 -22.65 -18.16 -9.77
N ASP A 82 -21.57 -17.95 -9.00
CA ASP A 82 -20.73 -19.03 -8.49
C ASP A 82 -21.42 -19.73 -7.29
N GLU A 83 -21.63 -21.05 -7.38
CA GLU A 83 -22.17 -21.83 -6.27
C GLU A 83 -21.24 -21.73 -5.04
N ARG A 84 -21.82 -21.35 -3.90
CA ARG A 84 -21.10 -21.14 -2.64
C ARG A 84 -20.77 -22.48 -2.00
N ASP A 85 -19.68 -23.09 -2.44
CA ASP A 85 -19.10 -24.27 -1.78
C ASP A 85 -18.62 -23.93 -0.36
N GLN A 86 -18.61 -24.93 0.52
CA GLN A 86 -18.17 -24.81 1.92
C GLN A 86 -16.73 -24.28 2.05
N GLU A 87 -15.89 -24.53 1.05
CA GLU A 87 -14.51 -24.06 0.96
C GLU A 87 -14.38 -22.62 0.42
N THR A 88 -15.36 -22.15 -0.36
CA THR A 88 -15.49 -20.74 -0.74
C THR A 88 -15.84 -19.92 0.50
N GLY A 89 -16.79 -20.39 1.32
CA GLY A 89 -17.12 -19.83 2.64
C GLY A 89 -15.90 -19.61 3.54
N ARG A 90 -15.08 -20.67 3.71
CA ARG A 90 -13.83 -20.58 4.50
C ARG A 90 -12.84 -19.56 3.94
N LEU A 91 -12.74 -19.44 2.62
CA LEU A 91 -11.87 -18.45 1.98
C LEU A 91 -12.38 -17.02 2.21
N GLU A 92 -13.70 -16.81 2.20
CA GLU A 92 -14.32 -15.52 2.54
C GLU A 92 -14.02 -15.12 3.98
N ASP A 93 -14.15 -16.05 4.92
CA ASP A 93 -13.89 -15.78 6.34
C ASP A 93 -12.42 -15.40 6.59
N VAL A 94 -11.48 -16.12 5.97
CA VAL A 94 -10.04 -15.80 6.05
C VAL A 94 -9.74 -14.44 5.43
N TYR A 95 -10.37 -14.10 4.30
CA TYR A 95 -10.22 -12.81 3.66
C TYR A 95 -10.75 -11.66 4.53
N ARG A 96 -11.96 -11.81 5.06
CA ARG A 96 -12.58 -10.82 5.96
C ARG A 96 -11.73 -10.57 7.18
N LYS A 97 -11.25 -11.63 7.84
CA LYS A 97 -10.37 -11.51 9.00
C LYS A 97 -9.09 -10.73 8.67
N ARG A 98 -8.45 -11.03 7.53
CA ARG A 98 -7.24 -10.31 7.10
C ARG A 98 -7.50 -8.85 6.75
N MET A 99 -8.66 -8.54 6.16
CA MET A 99 -9.07 -7.16 5.88
C MET A 99 -9.35 -6.38 7.17
N ASP A 100 -9.98 -7.03 8.16
CA ASP A 100 -10.17 -6.46 9.49
C ASP A 100 -8.82 -6.20 10.20
N ASP A 101 -7.87 -7.12 10.09
CA ASP A 101 -6.52 -6.95 10.64
C ASP A 101 -5.83 -5.73 10.00
N LEU A 102 -5.86 -5.59 8.66
CA LEU A 102 -5.29 -4.44 7.96
C LEU A 102 -5.98 -3.13 8.35
N ARG A 103 -7.30 -3.14 8.51
CA ARG A 103 -8.07 -1.98 8.95
C ARG A 103 -7.65 -1.55 10.36
N SER A 104 -7.51 -2.49 11.28
CA SER A 104 -7.05 -2.22 12.65
C SER A 104 -5.64 -1.62 12.67
N ILE A 105 -4.71 -2.21 11.90
CA ILE A 105 -3.34 -1.71 11.76
C ILE A 105 -3.32 -0.28 11.21
N LEU A 106 -4.09 -0.01 10.14
CA LEU A 106 -4.19 1.32 9.56
C LEU A 106 -4.69 2.35 10.58
N HIS A 107 -5.78 2.06 11.28
CA HIS A 107 -6.32 2.98 12.28
C HIS A 107 -5.37 3.21 13.46
N SER A 108 -4.71 2.15 13.96
CA SER A 108 -3.70 2.27 15.01
C SER A 108 -2.54 3.16 14.58
N HIS A 109 -1.95 2.89 13.42
CA HIS A 109 -0.81 3.66 12.91
C HIS A 109 -1.18 5.12 12.65
N LEU A 110 -2.37 5.40 12.08
CA LEU A 110 -2.84 6.77 11.88
C LEU A 110 -3.03 7.51 13.21
N HIS A 111 -3.52 6.81 14.24
CA HIS A 111 -3.66 7.39 15.57
C HIS A 111 -2.30 7.70 16.21
N ASP A 112 -1.34 6.79 16.10
CA ASP A 112 0.02 6.99 16.63
C ASP A 112 0.74 8.14 15.93
N LEU A 113 0.59 8.25 14.60
CA LEU A 113 1.12 9.37 13.82
C LEU A 113 0.50 10.70 14.23
N TRP A 114 -0.81 10.72 14.49
CA TRP A 114 -1.50 11.92 14.96
C TRP A 114 -0.99 12.34 16.34
N GLN A 115 -0.91 11.42 17.29
CA GLN A 115 -0.35 11.73 18.61
C GLN A 115 1.12 12.20 18.54
N GLY A 116 1.91 11.60 17.65
CA GLY A 116 3.29 12.02 17.40
C GLY A 116 3.38 13.45 16.87
N CYS A 117 2.46 13.84 15.98
CA CYS A 117 2.35 15.20 15.46
C CYS A 117 2.05 16.20 16.59
N GLU A 118 1.05 15.94 17.42
CA GLU A 118 0.69 16.80 18.56
C GLU A 118 1.86 16.99 19.53
N ARG A 119 2.55 15.91 19.89
CA ARG A 119 3.75 15.97 20.74
C ARG A 119 4.84 16.83 20.12
N MET A 120 5.13 16.63 18.83
CA MET A 120 6.16 17.38 18.13
C MET A 120 5.83 18.87 18.00
N MET A 121 4.56 19.22 17.81
CA MET A 121 4.09 20.62 17.81
C MET A 121 4.31 21.29 19.17
N LEU A 122 4.01 20.59 20.27
CA LEU A 122 4.25 21.12 21.62
C LEU A 122 5.75 21.28 21.91
N ASP A 123 6.56 20.30 21.51
CA ASP A 123 8.00 20.31 21.73
C ASP A 123 8.69 21.42 20.93
N ILE A 124 8.35 21.60 19.64
CA ILE A 124 8.93 22.68 18.83
C ILE A 124 8.53 24.05 19.37
N HIS A 125 7.28 24.21 19.83
CA HIS A 125 6.83 25.46 20.42
C HIS A 125 7.64 25.79 21.69
N ARG A 126 7.88 24.80 22.55
CA ARG A 126 8.72 24.94 23.75
C ARG A 126 10.16 25.31 23.40
N VAL A 127 10.74 24.66 22.40
CA VAL A 127 12.11 24.92 21.94
C VAL A 127 12.22 26.34 21.38
N LEU A 128 11.32 26.74 20.48
CA LEU A 128 11.33 28.10 19.90
C LEU A 128 11.18 29.18 20.98
N LYS A 129 10.31 28.95 21.97
CA LYS A 129 10.14 29.86 23.11
C LYS A 129 11.43 29.99 23.94
N SER A 130 12.15 28.89 24.18
CA SER A 130 13.43 28.92 24.89
C SER A 130 14.53 29.66 24.10
N GLN A 131 14.51 29.53 22.77
CA GLN A 131 15.49 30.14 21.87
C GLN A 131 15.31 31.65 21.71
N GLN A 132 14.14 32.20 22.06
CA GLN A 132 13.85 33.64 22.01
C GLN A 132 14.84 34.47 22.86
N MET A 133 15.46 33.87 23.88
CA MET A 133 16.47 34.55 24.70
C MET A 133 17.77 34.82 23.94
N LEU A 134 18.05 34.05 22.89
CA LEU A 134 19.32 34.06 22.15
C LEU A 134 19.22 34.68 20.78
N ARG A 135 18.11 34.47 20.09
CA ARG A 135 17.89 34.95 18.73
C ARG A 135 16.48 35.51 18.56
N PRO A 136 16.27 36.43 17.61
CA PRO A 136 14.94 36.95 17.30
C PRO A 136 14.07 35.84 16.69
N ILE A 137 13.03 35.42 17.41
CA ILE A 137 11.97 34.54 16.91
C ILE A 137 10.74 35.40 16.67
N ASP A 138 10.15 35.30 15.49
CA ASP A 138 8.86 35.92 15.19
C ASP A 138 7.75 34.86 15.08
N GLU A 139 6.52 35.34 14.98
CA GLU A 139 5.35 34.47 14.84
C GLU A 139 5.38 33.66 13.53
N GLN A 140 5.97 34.21 12.46
CA GLN A 140 6.14 33.51 11.20
C GLN A 140 7.06 32.29 11.33
N ASP A 141 8.09 32.33 12.19
CA ASP A 141 8.96 31.18 12.44
C ASP A 141 8.18 30.03 13.10
N ILE A 142 7.28 30.37 14.02
CA ILE A 142 6.42 29.38 14.70
C ILE A 142 5.45 28.76 13.70
N ILE A 143 4.81 29.59 12.87
CA ILE A 143 3.90 29.12 11.82
C ILE A 143 4.63 28.20 10.84
N ARG A 144 5.79 28.61 10.32
CA ARG A 144 6.59 27.78 9.39
C ARG A 144 7.02 26.46 10.01
N ALA A 145 7.40 26.47 11.29
CA ALA A 145 7.76 25.27 12.02
C ALA A 145 6.57 24.30 12.15
N PHE A 146 5.38 24.80 12.50
CA PHE A 146 4.16 24.02 12.55
C PHE A 146 3.74 23.49 11.18
N GLU A 147 3.83 24.31 10.13
CA GLU A 147 3.54 23.91 8.76
C GLU A 147 4.48 22.82 8.26
N SER A 148 5.78 22.91 8.58
CA SER A 148 6.75 21.86 8.26
C SER A 148 6.42 20.53 8.93
N ILE A 149 6.01 20.56 10.20
CA ILE A 149 5.56 19.37 10.93
C ILE A 149 4.28 18.79 10.31
N ARG A 150 3.28 19.64 10.05
CA ARG A 150 2.00 19.23 9.48
C ARG A 150 2.18 18.64 8.08
N HIS A 151 2.99 19.28 7.25
CA HIS A 151 3.30 18.80 5.90
C HIS A 151 3.98 17.43 5.94
N ARG A 152 4.96 17.24 6.84
CA ARG A 152 5.59 15.93 7.03
C ARG A 152 4.60 14.88 7.52
N HIS A 153 3.71 15.23 8.45
CA HIS A 153 2.65 14.35 8.91
C HIS A 153 1.71 13.93 7.77
N GLU A 154 1.26 14.88 6.94
CA GLU A 154 0.41 14.61 5.78
C GLU A 154 1.11 13.66 4.78
N MET A 155 2.40 13.85 4.52
CA MET A 155 3.19 12.96 3.67
C MET A 155 3.27 11.54 4.24
N THR A 156 3.63 11.38 5.52
CA THR A 156 3.71 10.06 6.15
C THR A 156 2.34 9.36 6.24
N VAL A 157 1.26 10.12 6.44
CA VAL A 157 -0.11 9.58 6.36
C VAL A 157 -0.43 9.08 4.96
N ALA A 158 -0.06 9.83 3.92
CA ALA A 158 -0.25 9.42 2.53
C ALA A 158 0.53 8.14 2.20
N GLU A 159 1.80 8.06 2.60
CA GLU A 159 2.64 6.87 2.44
C GLU A 159 2.05 5.64 3.16
N THR A 160 1.59 5.82 4.41
CA THR A 160 0.96 4.74 5.18
C THR A 160 -0.30 4.21 4.49
N ARG A 161 -1.13 5.13 3.96
CA ARG A 161 -2.32 4.79 3.17
C ARG A 161 -1.96 4.04 1.90
N GLU A 162 -0.90 4.43 1.20
CA GLU A 162 -0.42 3.77 -0.01
C GLU A 162 0.08 2.35 0.26
N ILE A 163 0.85 2.14 1.34
CA ILE A 163 1.33 0.80 1.75
C ILE A 163 0.15 -0.15 2.03
N VAL A 164 -0.87 0.33 2.75
CA VAL A 164 -2.05 -0.48 3.06
C VAL A 164 -2.87 -0.74 1.79
N ALA A 165 -3.07 0.26 0.92
CA ALA A 165 -3.76 0.07 -0.36
C ALA A 165 -3.05 -0.97 -1.25
N ASN A 166 -1.73 -0.90 -1.36
CA ASN A 166 -0.94 -1.91 -2.10
C ASN A 166 -1.11 -3.32 -1.49
N SER A 167 -1.16 -3.41 -0.17
CA SER A 167 -1.41 -4.68 0.53
C SER A 167 -2.81 -5.24 0.20
N VAL A 168 -3.83 -4.38 0.18
CA VAL A 168 -5.20 -4.74 -0.25
C VAL A 168 -5.21 -5.24 -1.69
N MET A 169 -4.54 -4.54 -2.60
CA MET A 169 -4.43 -4.94 -4.01
C MET A 169 -3.87 -6.35 -4.16
N ILE A 170 -2.72 -6.60 -3.54
CA ILE A 170 -2.02 -7.89 -3.62
C ILE A 170 -2.90 -9.01 -3.07
N MET A 171 -3.61 -8.75 -1.96
CA MET A 171 -4.54 -9.74 -1.39
C MET A 171 -5.72 -10.03 -2.32
N GLN A 172 -6.34 -8.99 -2.90
CA GLN A 172 -7.43 -9.15 -3.86
C GLN A 172 -7.00 -9.94 -5.09
N THR A 173 -5.83 -9.65 -5.66
CA THR A 173 -5.26 -10.40 -6.79
C THR A 173 -5.02 -11.87 -6.43
N ARG A 174 -4.42 -12.14 -5.27
CA ARG A 174 -4.14 -13.53 -4.81
C ARG A 174 -5.42 -14.34 -4.65
N ILE A 175 -6.49 -13.73 -4.18
CA ILE A 175 -7.77 -14.41 -3.99
C ILE A 175 -8.47 -14.64 -5.32
N ALA A 176 -8.47 -13.65 -6.21
CA ALA A 176 -8.98 -13.82 -7.57
C ALA A 176 -8.24 -14.92 -8.34
N ASP A 177 -6.92 -15.02 -8.17
CA ASP A 177 -6.13 -16.11 -8.77
C ASP A 177 -6.46 -17.47 -8.15
N ALA A 178 -6.67 -17.55 -6.84
CA ALA A 178 -7.05 -18.77 -6.16
C ALA A 178 -8.45 -19.24 -6.59
N THR A 179 -9.42 -18.34 -6.71
CA THR A 179 -10.76 -18.66 -7.22
C THR A 179 -10.72 -19.03 -8.70
N ARG A 180 -9.92 -18.34 -9.53
CA ARG A 180 -9.73 -18.71 -10.95
C ARG A 180 -9.07 -20.07 -11.12
N ARG A 181 -8.07 -20.43 -10.30
CA ARG A 181 -7.46 -21.77 -10.33
C ARG A 181 -8.44 -22.86 -9.94
N ARG A 182 -9.36 -22.59 -9.00
CA ARG A 182 -10.44 -23.52 -8.64
C ARG A 182 -11.44 -23.74 -9.78
N ARG A 183 -11.66 -22.72 -10.64
CA ARG A 183 -12.55 -22.82 -11.81
C ARG A 183 -11.95 -23.60 -12.98
N ASN A 184 -10.64 -23.85 -13.01
CA ASN A 184 -10.00 -24.54 -14.12
C ASN A 184 -9.56 -25.96 -13.71
N PHE A 185 -9.83 -26.95 -14.56
CA PHE A 185 -9.26 -28.29 -14.37
C PHE A 185 -7.72 -28.26 -14.38
N SER A 186 -7.12 -29.14 -13.58
CA SER A 186 -5.67 -29.36 -13.63
C SER A 186 -5.29 -29.96 -14.99
N LYS A 187 -4.05 -29.75 -15.44
CA LYS A 187 -3.58 -30.32 -16.71
C LYS A 187 -3.68 -31.85 -16.74
N GLU A 188 -3.50 -32.49 -15.59
CA GLU A 188 -3.64 -33.93 -15.41
C GLU A 188 -5.10 -34.38 -15.51
N ALA A 189 -6.03 -33.67 -14.85
CA ALA A 189 -7.45 -33.91 -15.00
C ALA A 189 -7.91 -33.70 -16.46
N THR A 190 -7.42 -32.67 -17.14
CA THR A 190 -7.71 -32.45 -18.56
C THR A 190 -7.17 -33.57 -19.44
N ALA A 191 -5.97 -34.10 -19.15
CA ALA A 191 -5.40 -35.22 -19.89
C ALA A 191 -6.21 -36.52 -19.72
N ILE A 192 -6.64 -36.82 -18.48
CA ILE A 192 -7.48 -38.00 -18.18
C ILE A 192 -8.84 -37.88 -18.88
N LEU A 193 -9.45 -36.69 -18.87
CA LEU A 193 -10.72 -36.45 -19.57
C LEU A 193 -10.55 -36.53 -21.10
N GLN A 194 -9.41 -36.11 -21.64
CA GLN A 194 -9.10 -36.22 -23.06
C GLN A 194 -8.86 -37.68 -23.49
N GLU A 195 -8.12 -38.44 -22.69
CA GLU A 195 -7.87 -39.88 -22.93
C GLU A 195 -9.18 -40.66 -22.94
N TYR A 196 -10.08 -40.40 -21.99
CA TYR A 196 -11.41 -41.00 -21.97
C TYR A 196 -12.21 -40.68 -23.24
N TYR A 197 -12.16 -39.42 -23.71
CA TYR A 197 -12.84 -39.01 -24.95
C TYR A 197 -12.27 -39.71 -26.18
N ASP A 198 -10.95 -39.85 -26.26
CA ASP A 198 -10.26 -40.49 -27.39
C ASP A 198 -10.55 -42.01 -27.42
N GLU A 199 -10.65 -42.66 -26.25
CA GLU A 199 -11.01 -44.08 -26.13
C GLU A 199 -12.51 -44.36 -26.42
N HIS A 200 -13.39 -43.41 -26.15
CA HIS A 200 -14.84 -43.53 -26.28
C HIS A 200 -15.39 -42.68 -27.43
N PHE A 201 -14.67 -42.67 -28.56
CA PHE A 201 -14.99 -41.83 -29.72
C PHE A 201 -16.41 -42.04 -30.28
N ASP A 202 -16.90 -43.30 -30.28
CA ASP A 202 -18.24 -43.66 -30.78
C ASP A 202 -19.36 -43.40 -29.76
N HIS A 203 -19.03 -43.40 -28.47
CA HIS A 203 -19.97 -43.20 -27.35
C HIS A 203 -19.36 -42.26 -26.30
N PRO A 204 -19.19 -40.96 -26.62
CA PRO A 204 -18.44 -40.01 -25.79
C PRO A 204 -19.18 -39.57 -24.51
N TYR A 205 -20.32 -40.19 -24.20
CA TYR A 205 -21.17 -39.82 -23.08
C TYR A 205 -21.02 -40.84 -21.95
N PRO A 206 -20.25 -40.52 -20.89
CA PRO A 206 -20.08 -41.43 -19.77
C PRO A 206 -21.41 -41.66 -19.04
N ASN A 207 -21.66 -42.90 -18.62
CA ASN A 207 -22.75 -43.25 -17.71
C ASN A 207 -22.50 -42.70 -16.30
N GLU A 208 -23.50 -42.70 -15.41
CA GLU A 208 -23.35 -42.15 -14.04
C GLU A 208 -22.18 -42.76 -13.25
N GLU A 209 -21.95 -44.06 -13.42
CA GLU A 209 -20.84 -44.78 -12.79
C GLU A 209 -19.48 -44.39 -13.37
N GLU A 210 -19.39 -44.12 -14.68
CA GLU A 210 -18.17 -43.68 -15.34
C GLU A 210 -17.83 -42.22 -15.01
N LYS A 211 -18.86 -41.36 -14.87
CA LYS A 211 -18.70 -40.00 -14.35
C LYS A 211 -18.13 -39.99 -12.94
N LEU A 212 -18.61 -40.88 -12.08
CA LEU A 212 -18.09 -41.09 -10.72
C LEU A 212 -16.61 -41.48 -10.72
N GLN A 213 -16.24 -42.43 -11.59
CA GLN A 213 -14.86 -42.89 -11.70
C GLN A 213 -13.93 -41.83 -12.29
N LEU A 214 -14.38 -41.08 -13.30
CA LEU A 214 -13.61 -39.98 -13.90
C LEU A 214 -13.42 -38.83 -12.91
N ALA A 215 -14.46 -38.47 -12.15
CA ALA A 215 -14.36 -37.46 -11.10
C ALA A 215 -13.36 -37.87 -10.01
N ALA A 216 -13.40 -39.15 -9.60
CA ALA A 216 -12.45 -39.71 -8.64
C ALA A 216 -11.00 -39.71 -9.18
N LYS A 217 -10.80 -40.10 -10.44
CA LYS A 217 -9.49 -40.09 -11.11
C LYS A 217 -8.92 -38.68 -11.32
N CYS A 218 -9.78 -37.71 -11.61
CA CYS A 218 -9.40 -36.32 -11.83
C CYS A 218 -9.26 -35.51 -10.53
N HIS A 219 -9.56 -36.10 -9.37
CA HIS A 219 -9.63 -35.43 -8.07
C HIS A 219 -10.55 -34.19 -8.07
N ILE A 220 -11.66 -34.26 -8.82
CA ILE A 220 -12.67 -33.20 -8.90
C ILE A 220 -13.95 -33.63 -8.19
N SER A 221 -14.75 -32.68 -7.71
CA SER A 221 -16.05 -33.01 -7.12
C SER A 221 -17.06 -33.41 -8.20
N MET A 222 -18.00 -34.31 -7.86
CA MET A 222 -19.07 -34.71 -8.80
C MET A 222 -19.89 -33.51 -9.29
N GLN A 223 -20.06 -32.48 -8.45
CA GLN A 223 -20.73 -31.23 -8.81
C GLN A 223 -19.91 -30.39 -9.82
N GLN A 224 -18.59 -30.34 -9.72
CA GLN A 224 -17.73 -29.68 -10.72
C GLN A 224 -17.84 -30.36 -12.09
N ALA A 225 -17.94 -31.70 -12.11
CA ALA A 225 -18.14 -32.46 -13.35
C ALA A 225 -19.55 -32.26 -13.95
N LEU A 226 -20.57 -31.93 -13.15
CA LEU A 226 -21.95 -31.71 -13.61
C LEU A 226 -22.20 -30.29 -14.13
N VAL A 227 -21.53 -29.28 -13.56
CA VAL A 227 -21.72 -27.86 -13.93
C VAL A 227 -20.86 -27.47 -15.15
N GLU A 228 -19.62 -27.96 -15.25
CA GLU A 228 -18.71 -27.65 -16.37
C GLU A 228 -18.94 -28.54 -17.61
N LEU A 229 -19.66 -29.66 -17.46
CA LEU A 229 -20.07 -30.53 -18.56
C LEU A 229 -21.60 -30.53 -18.72
N PRO A 230 -22.20 -29.47 -19.33
CA PRO A 230 -23.61 -29.51 -19.69
C PRO A 230 -23.88 -30.69 -20.64
N PRO A 231 -25.05 -31.34 -20.54
CA PRO A 231 -25.40 -32.53 -21.33
C PRO A 231 -25.37 -32.33 -22.86
N TYR A 232 -25.19 -31.11 -23.37
CA TYR A 232 -25.13 -30.78 -24.80
C TYR A 232 -23.85 -30.10 -25.27
N THR A 233 -22.78 -30.00 -24.46
CA THR A 233 -21.57 -29.26 -24.88
C THR A 233 -20.24 -29.92 -24.55
N TYR A 234 -20.13 -31.24 -24.75
CA TYR A 234 -18.80 -31.89 -24.89
C TYR A 234 -18.01 -31.32 -26.09
N LEU A 235 -18.69 -30.69 -27.06
CA LEU A 235 -18.06 -30.08 -28.24
C LEU A 235 -17.71 -28.59 -28.10
N THR A 236 -18.23 -27.85 -27.10
CA THR A 236 -18.10 -26.39 -27.09
C THR A 236 -17.05 -25.90 -26.11
N SER A 237 -16.88 -26.53 -24.94
CA SER A 237 -15.83 -26.17 -23.97
C SER A 237 -14.45 -26.57 -24.50
N ALA A 238 -14.33 -27.75 -25.12
CA ALA A 238 -13.13 -28.17 -25.85
C ALA A 238 -12.85 -27.28 -27.07
N LYS A 239 -13.86 -26.87 -27.86
CA LYS A 239 -13.67 -25.92 -28.98
C LYS A 239 -13.27 -24.52 -28.52
N ARG A 240 -13.84 -23.99 -27.43
CA ARG A 240 -13.50 -22.64 -26.92
C ARG A 240 -12.08 -22.62 -26.33
N PHE A 241 -11.62 -23.73 -25.75
CA PHE A 241 -10.25 -23.86 -25.22
C PHE A 241 -9.22 -24.16 -26.32
N LEU A 242 -9.53 -25.04 -27.29
CA LEU A 242 -8.68 -25.32 -28.46
C LEU A 242 -8.57 -24.12 -29.41
N HIS A 243 -9.61 -23.29 -29.54
CA HIS A 243 -9.53 -22.04 -30.31
C HIS A 243 -8.58 -21.01 -29.65
N ASN A 244 -8.47 -21.01 -28.32
CA ASN A 244 -7.57 -20.13 -27.58
C ASN A 244 -6.09 -20.61 -27.63
N LEU A 245 -5.86 -21.92 -27.67
CA LEU A 245 -4.53 -22.51 -27.90
C LEU A 245 -4.08 -22.35 -29.36
N ASN A 246 -4.99 -22.45 -30.34
CA ASN A 246 -4.67 -22.23 -31.75
C ASN A 246 -4.40 -20.76 -32.11
N SER A 247 -4.92 -19.80 -31.33
CA SER A 247 -4.64 -18.37 -31.53
C SER A 247 -3.22 -17.98 -31.05
N THR A 248 -2.77 -18.58 -29.95
CA THR A 248 -1.42 -18.36 -29.40
C THR A 248 -0.33 -19.09 -30.21
N ALA A 249 -0.65 -20.24 -30.81
CA ALA A 249 0.26 -20.94 -31.73
C ALA A 249 0.42 -20.23 -33.10
N ARG A 250 -0.58 -19.45 -33.55
CA ARG A 250 -0.53 -18.73 -34.84
C ARG A 250 0.40 -17.52 -34.86
N LEU A 251 0.73 -16.93 -33.71
CA LEU A 251 1.70 -15.82 -33.63
C LEU A 251 3.16 -16.30 -33.56
N GLY A 252 3.40 -17.54 -33.11
CA GLY A 252 4.75 -18.14 -33.12
C GLY A 252 5.19 -18.66 -34.50
N ASN A 253 4.24 -19.06 -35.35
CA ASN A 253 4.55 -19.71 -36.63
C ASN A 253 4.63 -18.77 -37.84
N PHE A 254 4.42 -17.46 -37.68
CA PHE A 254 4.70 -16.49 -38.75
C PHE A 254 6.19 -16.10 -38.85
N ALA A 255 7.02 -16.44 -37.85
CA ALA A 255 8.43 -16.08 -37.81
C ALA A 255 9.39 -17.12 -38.43
N LEU A 256 8.91 -18.31 -38.81
CA LEU A 256 9.75 -19.41 -39.31
C LEU A 256 9.48 -19.79 -40.78
N ALA A 257 8.64 -19.04 -41.49
CA ALA A 257 8.28 -19.33 -42.90
C ALA A 257 8.75 -18.25 -43.89
N LEU A 258 9.82 -17.52 -43.57
CA LEU A 258 10.59 -16.70 -44.52
C LEU A 258 12.05 -17.16 -44.50
N HIS A 259 12.30 -18.35 -45.04
CA HIS A 259 13.57 -18.73 -45.64
C HIS A 259 13.35 -19.83 -46.67
#